data_AF-A0A847RYX4-F1
#
_entry.id   AF-A0A847RYX4-F1
#
_cell.length_a   1.000
_cell.length_b   1.000
_cell.length_c   1.000
_cell.angle_alpha   90.00
_cell.angle_beta   90.00
_cell.angle_gamma   90.00
#
_symmetry.space_group_name_H-M   'P 1'
#
loop_
_entity.id
_entity.type
_entity.pdbx_description
1 polymer ?
#
loop_
_entity_poly.entity_id
_entity_poly.type
_entity_poly.pdbx_seq_one_letter_code
_entity_poly.pdbx_strand_id
1 'polypeptide(L)'
;MLIRKKFGFESAHIVRNCSSDRCRRSIHGHSYKVEVLLEAHALDHGQMVYDFGLMKGSIRDLVDAFDHAVTYWDRDEADYIDLCQRFSARWIAMPVSPSAEQFSRVFFVMIDALLQQTVMVNGEADVKLHSIIAHETETGYAQCFREDAYNPRMGTIRLQDIVFSDQVKAEWHDPQLYDKLLAGAQFVNPAVTLQVHTQDDD
;
A
#
# COMPACT_ATOMS: atom_id res chain seq x y z
N MET A 1 -10.75 -9.52 16.09
CA MET A 1 -10.45 -8.15 16.55
C MET A 1 -9.86 -7.37 15.39
N LEU A 2 -10.27 -6.11 15.22
CA LEU A 2 -9.72 -5.20 14.20
C LEU A 2 -8.75 -4.22 14.84
N ILE A 3 -7.60 -4.01 14.19
CA ILE A 3 -6.67 -2.92 14.49
C ILE A 3 -6.48 -2.05 13.25
N ARG A 4 -6.11 -0.79 13.46
CA ARG A 4 -5.90 0.18 12.39
C ARG A 4 -4.61 0.94 12.58
N LYS A 5 -3.80 1.03 11.52
CA LYS A 5 -2.69 1.98 11.41
C LYS A 5 -2.95 2.97 10.28
N LYS A 6 -2.67 4.25 10.53
CA LYS A 6 -2.79 5.32 9.53
C LYS A 6 -1.42 5.83 9.10
N PHE A 7 -1.29 6.06 7.80
CA PHE A 7 -0.15 6.66 7.12
C PHE A 7 -0.63 7.87 6.31
N GLY A 8 0.30 8.76 5.94
CA GLY A 8 0.01 9.90 5.08
C GLY A 8 1.07 10.04 4.00
N PHE A 9 0.68 10.60 2.86
CA PHE A 9 1.58 10.89 1.75
C PHE A 9 1.04 12.08 0.93
N GLU A 10 1.93 12.85 0.34
CA GLU A 10 1.61 13.93 -0.59
C GLU A 10 1.82 13.45 -2.02
N SER A 11 0.78 13.39 -2.86
CA SER A 11 0.95 12.96 -4.26
C SER A 11 0.28 13.91 -5.24
N ALA A 12 0.94 14.10 -6.39
CA ALA A 12 0.40 14.81 -7.54
C ALA A 12 -0.07 13.83 -8.61
N HIS A 13 -1.21 14.12 -9.25
CA HIS A 13 -1.86 13.22 -10.20
C HIS A 13 -2.85 13.93 -11.13
N ILE A 14 -3.39 13.19 -12.10
CA ILE A 14 -4.53 13.59 -12.94
C ILE A 14 -5.55 12.46 -12.93
N VAL A 15 -6.84 12.78 -12.81
CA VAL A 15 -7.92 11.80 -12.91
C VAL A 15 -8.61 11.93 -14.26
N ARG A 16 -8.20 11.11 -15.23
CA ARG A 16 -8.78 11.13 -16.58
C ARG A 16 -10.24 10.69 -16.57
N ASN A 17 -11.01 11.16 -17.55
CA ASN A 17 -12.39 10.73 -17.78
C ASN A 17 -13.39 10.99 -16.64
N CYS A 18 -13.03 11.74 -15.59
CA CYS A 18 -13.99 12.17 -14.57
C CYS A 18 -14.87 13.34 -15.05
N SER A 19 -15.92 13.65 -14.29
CA SER A 19 -16.83 14.77 -14.58
C SER A 19 -16.21 16.16 -14.33
N SER A 20 -15.23 16.25 -13.42
CA SER A 20 -14.56 17.51 -13.08
C SER A 20 -13.55 17.91 -14.14
N ASP A 21 -13.73 19.11 -14.72
CA ASP A 21 -12.78 19.68 -15.68
C ASP A 21 -11.41 19.96 -15.08
N ARG A 22 -11.35 20.38 -13.80
CA ARG A 22 -10.09 20.63 -13.09
C ARG A 22 -9.32 19.34 -12.90
N CYS A 23 -10.00 18.27 -12.47
CA CYS A 23 -9.33 17.01 -12.18
C CYS A 23 -8.84 16.27 -13.44
N ARG A 24 -9.59 16.35 -14.55
CA ARG A 24 -9.24 15.62 -15.80
C ARG A 24 -8.24 16.32 -16.72
N ARG A 25 -8.08 17.65 -16.58
CA ARG A 25 -7.22 18.46 -17.45
C ARG A 25 -6.02 19.08 -16.75
N SER A 26 -5.95 19.06 -15.42
CA SER A 26 -4.86 19.68 -14.66
C SER A 26 -4.23 18.70 -13.70
N ILE A 27 -2.89 18.70 -13.66
CA ILE A 27 -2.15 18.12 -12.53
C ILE A 27 -2.54 18.89 -11.28
N HIS A 28 -2.89 18.14 -10.24
CA HIS A 28 -3.15 18.65 -8.92
C HIS A 28 -2.61 17.63 -7.91
N GLY A 29 -2.72 17.91 -6.62
CA GLY A 29 -2.29 16.96 -5.60
C GLY A 29 -3.11 17.08 -4.34
N HIS A 30 -2.91 16.11 -3.46
CA HIS A 30 -3.61 16.03 -2.18
C HIS A 30 -2.70 15.47 -1.09
N SER A 31 -3.02 15.84 0.14
CA SER A 31 -2.48 15.26 1.36
C SER A 31 -3.29 14.02 1.73
N TYR A 32 -2.94 12.89 1.12
CA TYR A 32 -3.65 11.64 1.31
C TYR A 32 -3.43 11.08 2.71
N LYS A 33 -4.44 10.36 3.21
CA LYS A 33 -4.29 9.48 4.38
C LYS A 33 -4.72 8.07 4.01
N VAL A 34 -3.89 7.09 4.33
CA VAL A 34 -4.20 5.67 4.12
C VAL A 34 -4.34 4.97 5.45
N GLU A 35 -5.49 4.33 5.68
CA GLU A 35 -5.71 3.48 6.83
C GLU A 35 -5.61 2.02 6.41
N VAL A 36 -4.70 1.29 7.05
CA VAL A 36 -4.51 -0.15 6.90
C VAL A 36 -5.19 -0.84 8.08
N LEU A 37 -6.22 -1.62 7.81
CA LEU A 37 -6.97 -2.36 8.82
C LEU A 37 -6.62 -3.83 8.75
N LEU A 38 -6.10 -4.37 9.85
CA LEU A 38 -5.82 -5.80 10.00
C LEU A 38 -6.84 -6.44 10.93
N GLU A 39 -7.18 -7.70 10.66
CA GLU A 39 -8.04 -8.53 11.49
C GLU A 39 -7.31 -9.81 11.91
N ALA A 40 -7.52 -10.25 13.15
CA ALA A 40 -7.18 -11.59 13.63
C ALA A 40 -8.20 -12.10 14.65
N HIS A 41 -8.25 -13.42 14.86
CA HIS A 41 -9.11 -14.06 15.87
C HIS A 41 -8.34 -14.56 17.09
N ALA A 42 -7.02 -14.40 17.08
CA ALA A 42 -6.12 -14.66 18.20
C ALA A 42 -5.26 -13.44 18.51
N LEU A 43 -4.59 -13.47 19.66
CA LEU A 43 -3.54 -12.53 20.03
C LEU A 43 -2.21 -13.27 20.07
N ASP A 44 -1.14 -12.58 19.71
CA ASP A 44 0.24 -13.05 19.81
C ASP A 44 0.71 -13.14 21.27
N HIS A 45 1.97 -13.54 21.50
CA HIS A 45 2.54 -13.61 22.86
C HIS A 45 2.59 -12.24 23.56
N GLY A 46 2.53 -11.14 22.80
CA GLY A 46 2.43 -9.78 23.32
C GLY A 46 0.99 -9.33 23.63
N GLN A 47 0.01 -10.23 23.50
CA GLN A 47 -1.43 -9.93 23.58
C GLN A 47 -1.90 -8.90 22.54
N MET A 48 -1.33 -8.94 21.34
CA MET A 48 -1.66 -8.04 20.23
C MET A 48 -2.17 -8.82 19.02
N VAL A 49 -2.99 -8.17 18.19
CA VAL A 49 -3.32 -8.69 16.84
C VAL A 49 -2.09 -8.68 15.94
N TYR A 50 -1.35 -7.58 15.97
CA TYR A 50 -0.11 -7.37 15.24
C TYR A 50 0.60 -6.16 15.84
N ASP A 51 1.93 -6.22 16.02
CA ASP A 51 2.68 -5.09 16.54
C ASP A 51 2.68 -3.92 15.53
N PHE A 52 2.23 -2.74 15.96
CA PHE A 52 2.23 -1.52 15.13
C PHE A 52 3.63 -1.09 14.70
N GLY A 53 4.69 -1.51 15.39
CA GLY A 53 6.09 -1.34 15.00
C GLY A 53 6.42 -2.08 13.71
N LEU A 54 5.90 -3.29 13.51
CA LEU A 54 6.12 -4.09 12.29
C LEU A 54 5.48 -3.44 11.06
N MET A 55 4.39 -2.69 11.25
CA MET A 55 3.76 -1.92 10.17
C MET A 55 4.59 -0.69 9.74
N LYS A 56 5.67 -0.34 10.45
CA LYS A 56 6.56 0.78 10.09
C LYS A 56 7.70 0.39 9.15
N GLY A 57 7.86 -0.89 8.83
CA GLY A 57 8.79 -1.40 7.83
C GLY A 57 8.13 -1.47 6.45
N SER A 58 8.09 -2.65 5.83
CA SER A 58 7.64 -2.87 4.46
C SER A 58 6.25 -2.29 4.13
N ILE A 59 5.28 -2.33 5.06
CA ILE A 59 3.96 -1.70 4.84
C ILE A 59 4.10 -0.19 4.68
N ARG A 60 4.89 0.45 5.55
CA ARG A 60 5.16 1.89 5.45
C ARG A 60 5.89 2.21 4.15
N ASP A 61 6.90 1.44 3.77
CA ASP A 61 7.66 1.66 2.54
C ASP A 61 6.76 1.65 1.31
N LEU A 62 5.82 0.70 1.23
CA LEU A 62 4.84 0.65 0.13
C LEU A 62 3.92 1.88 0.08
N VAL A 63 3.58 2.48 1.23
CA VAL A 63 2.77 3.72 1.28
C VAL A 63 3.62 4.95 1.00
N ASP A 64 4.79 5.03 1.63
CA ASP A 64 5.78 6.10 1.53
C ASP A 64 6.32 6.23 0.10
N ALA A 65 6.27 5.15 -0.69
CA ALA A 65 6.54 5.16 -2.13
C ALA A 65 5.76 6.26 -2.89
N PHE A 66 4.57 6.63 -2.41
CA PHE A 66 3.69 7.64 -3.03
C PHE A 66 3.93 9.05 -2.49
N ASP A 67 4.72 9.21 -1.43
CA ASP A 67 5.00 10.53 -0.86
C ASP A 67 5.89 11.36 -1.78
N HIS A 68 5.57 12.64 -1.96
CA HIS A 68 6.23 13.56 -2.88
C HIS A 68 6.43 13.00 -4.29
N ALA A 69 5.50 12.16 -4.76
CA ALA A 69 5.60 11.51 -6.06
C ALA A 69 4.49 11.94 -7.03
N VAL A 70 4.83 11.96 -8.33
CA VAL A 70 3.84 12.07 -9.39
C VAL A 70 3.34 10.68 -9.75
N THR A 71 2.04 10.45 -9.55
CA THR A 71 1.38 9.18 -9.85
C THR A 71 0.55 9.34 -11.11
N TYR A 72 0.81 8.52 -12.12
CA TYR A 72 0.13 8.58 -13.41
C TYR A 72 -0.45 7.23 -13.81
N TRP A 73 -1.42 7.26 -14.73
CA TRP A 73 -1.94 6.05 -15.34
C TRP A 73 -1.01 5.63 -16.47
N ASP A 74 -0.61 4.36 -16.52
CA ASP A 74 0.22 3.78 -17.59
C ASP A 74 -0.39 3.89 -19.01
N ARG A 75 -1.66 4.31 -19.11
CA ARG A 75 -2.37 4.60 -20.36
C ARG A 75 -2.52 6.09 -20.67
N ASP A 76 -1.91 6.97 -19.88
CA ASP A 76 -1.84 8.38 -20.22
C ASP A 76 -1.01 8.62 -21.49
N GLU A 77 -1.15 9.80 -22.10
CA GLU A 77 -0.39 10.21 -23.28
C GLU A 77 1.12 10.09 -23.03
N ALA A 78 1.85 9.54 -24.02
CA ALA A 78 3.28 9.26 -23.88
C ALA A 78 4.11 10.51 -23.53
N ASP A 79 3.79 11.66 -24.14
CA ASP A 79 4.46 12.93 -23.85
C ASP A 79 4.24 13.36 -22.39
N TYR A 80 3.05 13.11 -21.82
CA TYR A 80 2.80 13.40 -20.40
C TYR A 80 3.60 12.49 -19.48
N ILE A 81 3.68 11.20 -19.80
CA ILE A 81 4.48 10.22 -19.05
C ILE A 81 5.97 10.62 -19.08
N ASP A 82 6.52 10.95 -20.26
CA ASP A 82 7.90 11.44 -20.41
C ASP A 82 8.16 12.67 -19.54
N LEU A 83 7.26 13.65 -19.57
CA LEU A 83 7.37 14.85 -18.75
C LEU A 83 7.36 14.54 -17.24
N CYS A 84 6.49 13.62 -16.79
CA CYS A 84 6.47 13.20 -15.39
C CYS A 84 7.79 12.54 -14.97
N GLN A 85 8.30 11.61 -15.77
CA GLN A 85 9.55 10.90 -15.48
C GLN A 85 10.78 11.79 -15.60
N ARG A 86 10.76 12.79 -16.49
CA ARG A 86 11.87 13.73 -16.72
C ARG A 86 11.97 14.78 -15.62
N PHE A 87 10.84 15.29 -15.14
CA PHE A 87 10.81 16.41 -14.19
C PHE A 87 10.53 16.00 -12.74
N SER A 88 10.20 14.74 -12.48
CA SER A 88 10.09 14.18 -11.14
C SER A 88 11.04 13.01 -10.97
N ALA A 89 11.90 13.05 -9.96
CA ALA A 89 12.72 11.90 -9.60
C ALA A 89 11.86 10.76 -9.02
N ARG A 90 10.79 11.13 -8.29
CA ARG A 90 9.82 10.19 -7.71
C ARG A 90 8.57 10.13 -8.57
N TRP A 91 8.34 8.98 -9.18
CA TRP A 91 7.14 8.73 -9.98
C TRP A 91 6.67 7.28 -9.84
N ILE A 92 5.37 7.08 -10.02
CA ILE A 92 4.72 5.76 -10.02
C ILE A 92 3.83 5.66 -11.25
N ALA A 93 4.01 4.59 -12.02
CA ALA A 93 3.06 4.17 -13.04
C ALA A 93 2.06 3.18 -12.43
N MET A 94 0.77 3.52 -12.45
CA MET A 94 -0.31 2.63 -12.05
C MET A 94 -0.99 2.03 -13.28
N PRO A 95 -1.48 0.77 -13.22
CA PRO A 95 -2.28 0.16 -14.31
C PRO A 95 -3.71 0.73 -14.41
N VAL A 96 -4.05 1.67 -13.54
CA VAL A 96 -5.39 2.23 -13.34
C VAL A 96 -5.28 3.73 -13.08
N SER A 97 -6.35 4.49 -13.36
CA SER A 97 -6.42 5.93 -13.04
C SER A 97 -6.22 6.16 -11.53
N PRO A 98 -5.47 7.19 -11.10
CA PRO A 98 -5.18 7.44 -9.68
C PRO A 98 -6.35 8.09 -8.91
N SER A 99 -7.55 7.51 -8.92
CA SER A 99 -8.65 7.96 -8.06
C SER A 99 -8.52 7.41 -6.64
N ALA A 100 -9.25 7.97 -5.66
CA ALA A 100 -9.28 7.43 -4.29
C ALA A 100 -9.63 5.93 -4.24
N GLU A 101 -10.59 5.48 -5.05
CA GLU A 101 -10.98 4.07 -5.15
C GLU A 101 -9.81 3.22 -5.64
N GLN A 102 -9.11 3.65 -6.69
CA GLN A 102 -8.01 2.89 -7.25
C GLN A 102 -6.77 2.91 -6.35
N PHE A 103 -6.49 4.01 -5.65
CA PHE A 103 -5.46 4.03 -4.60
C PHE A 103 -5.77 2.99 -3.52
N SER A 104 -7.00 2.95 -3.00
CA SER A 104 -7.36 1.97 -1.97
C SER A 104 -7.18 0.52 -2.45
N ARG A 105 -7.51 0.22 -3.72
CA ARG A 105 -7.31 -1.11 -4.33
C ARG A 105 -5.83 -1.44 -4.59
N VAL A 106 -5.04 -0.48 -5.07
CA VAL A 106 -3.60 -0.68 -5.31
C VAL A 106 -2.88 -0.96 -3.99
N PHE A 107 -3.13 -0.17 -2.95
CA PHE A 107 -2.60 -0.45 -1.62
C PHE A 107 -3.08 -1.80 -1.08
N PHE A 108 -4.36 -2.15 -1.30
CA PHE A 108 -4.87 -3.44 -0.86
C PHE A 108 -4.08 -4.59 -1.48
N VAL A 109 -3.93 -4.62 -2.81
CA VAL A 109 -3.24 -5.70 -3.52
C VAL A 109 -1.78 -5.81 -3.09
N MET A 110 -1.07 -4.68 -2.94
CA MET A 110 0.34 -4.70 -2.50
C MET A 110 0.51 -5.18 -1.06
N ILE A 111 -0.29 -4.65 -0.13
CA ILE A 111 -0.16 -4.97 1.30
C ILE A 111 -0.67 -6.39 1.58
N ASP A 112 -1.72 -6.83 0.88
CA ASP A 112 -2.22 -8.20 0.98
C ASP A 112 -1.17 -9.22 0.52
N ALA A 113 -0.53 -8.97 -0.63
CA ALA A 113 0.55 -9.83 -1.12
C ALA A 113 1.74 -9.86 -0.15
N LEU A 114 2.10 -8.70 0.42
CA LEU A 114 3.17 -8.60 1.42
C LEU A 114 2.83 -9.45 2.65
N LEU A 115 1.64 -9.30 3.22
CA LEU A 115 1.20 -10.05 4.40
C LEU A 115 1.13 -11.56 4.15
N GLN A 116 0.68 -11.99 2.97
CA GLN A 116 0.68 -13.42 2.59
C GLN A 116 2.08 -14.00 2.48
N GLN A 117 3.09 -13.16 2.20
CA GLN A 117 4.49 -13.55 2.12
C GLN A 117 5.24 -13.32 3.45
N THR A 118 4.59 -12.77 4.47
CA THR A 118 5.20 -12.52 5.78
C THR A 118 5.17 -13.76 6.66
N VAL A 119 6.34 -14.17 7.14
CA VAL A 119 6.50 -15.18 8.20
C VAL A 119 6.50 -14.46 9.54
N MET A 120 5.43 -14.67 10.30
CA MET A 120 5.23 -14.11 11.63
C MET A 120 5.85 -15.05 12.69
N VAL A 121 6.44 -14.51 13.74
CA VAL A 121 7.35 -15.27 14.63
C VAL A 121 7.12 -15.04 16.13
N ASN A 122 6.11 -14.25 16.51
CA ASN A 122 5.76 -13.94 17.89
C ASN A 122 4.44 -14.61 18.32
N GLY A 123 4.01 -15.65 17.60
CA GLY A 123 2.74 -16.33 17.85
C GLY A 123 1.52 -15.63 17.23
N GLU A 124 1.73 -14.66 16.32
CA GLU A 124 0.63 -14.10 15.55
C GLU A 124 -0.10 -15.21 14.77
N ALA A 125 -1.43 -15.22 14.83
CA ALA A 125 -2.27 -16.19 14.13
C ALA A 125 -3.48 -15.50 13.49
N ASP A 126 -3.93 -16.02 12.36
CA ASP A 126 -5.08 -15.53 11.58
C ASP A 126 -5.01 -14.07 11.10
N VAL A 127 -3.81 -13.45 11.13
CA VAL A 127 -3.64 -12.05 10.71
C VAL A 127 -3.87 -11.92 9.22
N LYS A 128 -4.87 -11.11 8.85
CA LYS A 128 -5.21 -10.82 7.46
C LYS A 128 -5.48 -9.33 7.25
N LEU A 129 -5.25 -8.86 6.03
CA LEU A 129 -5.72 -7.54 5.62
C LEU A 129 -7.24 -7.56 5.52
N HIS A 130 -7.90 -6.73 6.32
CA HIS A 130 -9.35 -6.59 6.32
C HIS A 130 -9.79 -5.59 5.24
N SER A 131 -9.23 -4.37 5.27
CA SER A 131 -9.59 -3.31 4.33
C SER A 131 -8.54 -2.21 4.29
N ILE A 132 -8.53 -1.45 3.20
CA ILE A 132 -7.79 -0.19 3.06
C ILE A 132 -8.76 0.96 2.93
N ILE A 133 -8.52 2.06 3.63
CA ILE A 133 -9.23 3.34 3.42
C ILE A 133 -8.24 4.34 2.83
N ALA A 134 -8.56 4.96 1.70
CA ALA A 134 -7.80 6.07 1.12
C ALA A 134 -8.62 7.36 1.19
N HIS A 135 -8.17 8.30 2.02
CA HIS A 135 -8.73 9.64 2.13
C HIS A 135 -8.01 10.56 1.15
N GLU A 136 -8.70 11.01 0.11
CA GLU A 136 -8.19 12.02 -0.83
C GLU A 136 -8.34 13.43 -0.25
N THR A 137 -9.41 13.66 0.52
CA THR A 137 -9.65 14.92 1.23
C THR A 137 -10.16 14.64 2.65
N GLU A 138 -10.24 15.66 3.50
CA GLU A 138 -10.84 15.50 4.84
C GLU A 138 -12.30 15.03 4.81
N THR A 139 -13.02 15.27 3.72
CA THR A 139 -14.45 14.97 3.59
C THR A 139 -14.76 13.82 2.65
N GLY A 140 -13.77 13.28 1.93
CA GLY A 140 -13.96 12.24 0.92
C GLY A 140 -12.92 11.13 1.02
N TYR A 141 -13.39 9.89 1.07
CA TYR A 141 -12.56 8.68 1.08
C TYR A 141 -13.18 7.58 0.23
N ALA A 142 -12.35 6.60 -0.15
CA ALA A 142 -12.80 5.29 -0.63
C ALA A 142 -12.28 4.20 0.32
N GLN A 143 -13.07 3.16 0.53
CA GLN A 143 -12.67 1.98 1.29
C GLN A 143 -12.75 0.75 0.39
N CYS A 144 -11.67 -0.02 0.35
CA CYS A 144 -11.53 -1.23 -0.43
C CYS A 144 -11.48 -2.44 0.51
N PHE A 145 -12.32 -3.43 0.22
CA PHE A 145 -12.26 -4.78 0.78
C PHE A 145 -11.67 -5.75 -0.25
N ARG A 146 -11.48 -7.01 0.16
CA ARG A 146 -10.92 -8.05 -0.72
C ARG A 146 -11.74 -8.25 -1.98
N GLU A 147 -13.07 -8.23 -1.84
CA GLU A 147 -14.03 -8.36 -2.92
C GLU A 147 -13.99 -7.21 -3.93
N ASP A 148 -13.49 -6.03 -3.54
CA ASP A 148 -13.28 -4.88 -4.43
C ASP A 148 -11.91 -4.97 -5.12
N ALA A 149 -10.87 -5.30 -4.35
CA ALA A 149 -9.49 -5.43 -4.84
C ALA A 149 -9.43 -6.44 -6.00
N TYR A 150 -10.07 -7.59 -5.83
CA TYR A 150 -10.05 -8.69 -6.79
C TYR A 150 -11.34 -8.81 -7.63
N ASN A 151 -12.15 -7.74 -7.72
CA ASN A 151 -13.37 -7.73 -8.51
C ASN A 151 -13.07 -7.68 -10.03
N PRO A 152 -13.47 -8.68 -10.84
CA PRO A 152 -13.26 -8.62 -12.29
C PRO A 152 -13.98 -7.45 -12.97
N ARG A 153 -15.09 -6.97 -12.40
CA ARG A 153 -15.86 -5.82 -12.93
C ARG A 153 -15.19 -4.48 -12.66
N MET A 154 -14.27 -4.41 -11.69
CA MET A 154 -13.46 -3.23 -11.41
C MET A 154 -12.08 -3.30 -12.10
N GLY A 155 -11.85 -4.33 -12.91
CA GLY A 155 -10.57 -4.59 -13.57
C GLY A 155 -9.56 -5.27 -12.66
N THR A 156 -8.55 -5.91 -13.25
CA THR A 156 -7.49 -6.59 -12.51
C THR A 156 -6.30 -5.65 -12.28
N ILE A 157 -5.80 -5.60 -11.05
CA ILE A 157 -4.53 -4.95 -10.71
C ILE A 157 -3.52 -6.07 -10.44
N ARG A 158 -2.49 -6.16 -11.27
CA ARG A 158 -1.39 -7.10 -11.06
C ARG A 158 -0.18 -6.35 -10.51
N LEU A 159 0.55 -6.95 -9.57
CA LEU A 159 1.70 -6.31 -8.94
C LEU A 159 2.75 -5.89 -9.98
N GLN A 160 3.02 -6.73 -10.98
CA GLN A 160 4.01 -6.44 -12.02
C GLN A 160 3.67 -5.22 -12.91
N ASP A 161 2.42 -4.75 -12.87
CA ASP A 161 2.00 -3.58 -13.65
C ASP A 161 2.11 -2.27 -12.85
N ILE A 162 2.45 -2.34 -11.56
CA ILE A 162 2.75 -1.16 -10.74
C ILE A 162 4.25 -0.95 -10.78
N VAL A 163 4.68 0.18 -11.35
CA VAL A 163 6.10 0.48 -11.56
C VAL A 163 6.50 1.69 -10.73
N PHE A 164 7.55 1.52 -9.95
CA PHE A 164 8.16 2.59 -9.14
C PHE A 164 9.43 3.09 -9.82
N SER A 165 9.65 4.40 -9.77
CA SER A 165 10.95 5.00 -10.12
C SER A 165 12.11 4.44 -9.29
N ASP A 166 13.31 4.47 -9.86
CA ASP A 166 14.53 4.05 -9.14
C ASP A 166 14.75 4.85 -7.85
N GLN A 167 14.41 6.15 -7.85
CA GLN A 167 14.52 7.00 -6.66
C GLN A 167 13.64 6.49 -5.51
N VAL A 168 12.39 6.11 -5.80
CA VAL A 168 11.48 5.54 -4.79
C VAL A 168 12.06 4.25 -4.22
N LYS A 169 12.52 3.34 -5.09
CA LYS A 169 13.09 2.06 -4.65
C LYS A 169 14.34 2.26 -3.78
N ALA A 170 15.22 3.19 -4.14
CA ALA A 170 16.46 3.44 -3.42
C ALA A 170 16.26 3.98 -1.99
N GLU A 171 15.10 4.59 -1.72
CA GLU A 171 14.78 5.21 -0.43
C GLU A 171 14.06 4.27 0.56
N TRP A 172 13.61 3.11 0.10
CA TRP A 172 13.07 2.07 0.98
C TRP A 172 14.13 1.50 1.92
N HIS A 173 13.70 0.97 3.07
CA HIS A 173 14.59 0.26 3.99
C HIS A 173 15.24 -0.95 3.30
N ASP A 174 14.51 -1.60 2.39
CA ASP A 174 15.00 -2.63 1.49
C ASP A 174 14.76 -2.19 0.03
N PRO A 175 15.81 -1.75 -0.69
CA PRO A 175 15.66 -1.35 -2.09
C PRO A 175 15.18 -2.45 -3.04
N GLN A 176 15.23 -3.72 -2.59
CA GLN A 176 14.73 -4.87 -3.33
C GLN A 176 13.34 -5.31 -2.88
N LEU A 177 12.66 -4.55 -2.00
CA LEU A 177 11.35 -4.90 -1.42
C LEU A 177 10.35 -5.36 -2.49
N TYR A 178 10.14 -4.55 -3.52
CA TYR A 178 9.14 -4.87 -4.54
C TYR A 178 9.59 -6.01 -5.46
N ASP A 179 10.88 -6.10 -5.78
CA ASP A 179 11.40 -7.20 -6.61
C ASP A 179 11.25 -8.55 -5.88
N LYS A 180 11.50 -8.57 -4.57
CA LYS A 180 11.25 -9.73 -3.69
C LYS A 180 9.77 -10.08 -3.62
N LEU A 181 8.91 -9.08 -3.50
CA LEU A 181 7.45 -9.26 -3.47
C LEU A 181 6.94 -9.87 -4.77
N LEU A 182 7.45 -9.42 -5.93
CA LEU A 182 7.14 -9.97 -7.25
C LEU A 182 7.67 -11.40 -7.43
N ALA A 183 8.81 -11.72 -6.82
CA ALA A 183 9.39 -13.06 -6.83
C ALA A 183 8.72 -14.04 -5.87
N GLY A 184 7.78 -13.59 -5.02
CA GLY A 184 7.14 -14.42 -4.01
C GLY A 184 8.09 -14.78 -2.85
N ALA A 185 9.09 -13.95 -2.57
CA ALA A 185 10.04 -14.19 -1.49
C ALA A 185 9.38 -14.00 -0.12
N GLN A 186 9.81 -14.78 0.87
CA GLN A 186 9.30 -14.63 2.24
C GLN A 186 9.93 -13.44 2.97
N PHE A 187 9.10 -12.70 3.71
CA PHE A 187 9.51 -11.62 4.60
C PHE A 187 9.41 -12.10 6.04
N VAL A 188 10.53 -12.25 6.74
CA VAL A 188 10.52 -12.77 8.11
C VAL A 188 10.47 -11.62 9.10
N ASN A 189 9.47 -11.60 9.98
CA ASN A 189 9.41 -10.64 11.08
C ASN A 189 10.61 -10.85 12.04
N PRO A 190 11.09 -9.79 12.71
CA PRO A 190 12.16 -9.92 13.68
C PRO A 190 11.75 -10.83 14.85
N ALA A 191 12.69 -11.66 15.31
CA ALA A 191 12.47 -12.50 16.48
C ALA A 191 12.26 -11.66 17.74
N VAL A 192 11.36 -12.12 18.60
CA VAL A 192 11.03 -11.46 19.87
C VAL A 192 11.53 -12.35 21.02
N THR A 193 12.34 -11.79 21.90
CA THR A 193 12.69 -12.45 23.16
C THR A 193 11.51 -12.30 24.12
N LEU A 194 10.89 -13.39 24.55
CA LEU A 194 9.79 -13.34 25.52
C LEU A 194 10.32 -12.91 26.90
N GLN A 195 9.66 -11.91 27.52
CA GLN A 195 9.98 -11.49 28.89
C GLN A 195 9.13 -12.22 29.94
N VAL A 196 7.99 -12.79 29.52
CA VAL A 196 7.08 -13.58 30.35
C VAL A 196 6.86 -14.91 29.65
N HIS A 197 6.99 -16.01 30.39
CA HIS A 197 6.74 -17.36 29.91
C HIS A 197 5.44 -17.86 30.54
N THR A 198 4.52 -18.34 29.72
CA THR A 198 3.23 -18.89 30.18
C THR A 198 3.29 -20.41 30.19
N GLN A 199 2.42 -21.06 30.98
CA GLN A 199 2.45 -22.52 31.16
C GLN A 199 2.09 -23.33 29.90
N ASP A 200 1.59 -22.67 28.85
CA ASP A 200 1.23 -23.28 27.57
C ASP A 200 2.39 -23.28 26.55
N ASP A 201 3.60 -22.85 26.95
CA ASP A 201 4.79 -22.73 26.09
C ASP A 201 5.68 -24.01 26.04
N ASP A 202 5.27 -25.10 26.70
CA ASP A 202 5.92 -26.45 26.71
C ASP A 202 5.12 -27.48 25.88
#